data_AF-A0A968DK15-F1
#
_entry.id   AF-A0A968DK15-F1
#
_cell.length_a   1.000
_cell.length_b   1.000
_cell.length_c   1.000
_cell.angle_alpha   90.00
_cell.angle_beta   90.00
_cell.angle_gamma   90.00
#
_symmetry.space_group_name_H-M   'P 1'
#
loop_
_entity.id
_entity.type
_entity.pdbx_description
1 polymer ?
#
loop_
_entity_poly.entity_id
_entity_poly.type
_entity_poly.pdbx_seq_one_letter_code
_entity_poly.pdbx_strand_id
1 'polypeptide(L)'
;MDSQINDLKPARWWDWPAAILLIAAIYVAASRLNATDWTNELSLVQTVAFWGVIAGLALGKSTFSAGTVRFFAFVYGAFVIFWQVGITYGQGVLWSERMISMGNRMLIILDQIFQQKPVTDNLFF
;
A
#
# COMPACT_ATOMS: atom_id res chain seq x y z
N MET A 1 -52.42 -4.24 -4.27
CA MET A 1 -51.76 -3.37 -5.25
C MET A 1 -50.43 -2.94 -4.63
N ASP A 2 -49.63 -3.92 -4.18
CA ASP A 2 -48.63 -3.72 -3.11
C ASP A 2 -47.28 -4.40 -3.42
N SER A 3 -47.13 -4.96 -4.62
CA SER A 3 -45.95 -5.77 -4.99
C SER A 3 -44.86 -4.98 -5.74
N GLN A 4 -44.97 -3.66 -5.86
CA GLN A 4 -44.01 -2.84 -6.63
C GLN A 4 -43.07 -1.95 -5.80
N ILE A 5 -43.10 -2.02 -4.47
CA ILE A 5 -42.32 -1.09 -3.62
C ILE A 5 -40.90 -1.60 -3.27
N ASN A 6 -40.54 -2.84 -3.63
CA ASN A 6 -39.29 -3.45 -3.12
C ASN A 6 -38.07 -3.48 -4.07
N ASP A 7 -38.16 -3.01 -5.32
CA ASP A 7 -37.07 -3.21 -6.30
C ASP A 7 -36.32 -1.96 -6.76
N LEU A 8 -36.44 -0.84 -6.05
CA LEU A 8 -35.52 0.28 -6.24
C LEU A 8 -34.29 0.06 -5.34
N LYS A 9 -33.42 -0.89 -5.70
CA LYS A 9 -32.02 -0.82 -5.28
C LYS A 9 -31.53 0.56 -5.72
N PRO A 10 -31.16 1.47 -4.81
CA PRO A 10 -30.61 2.76 -5.23
C PRO A 10 -29.41 2.43 -6.10
N ALA A 11 -29.47 2.82 -7.38
CA ALA A 11 -28.34 2.75 -8.26
C ALA A 11 -27.21 3.50 -7.54
N ARG A 12 -26.17 2.76 -7.13
CA ARG A 12 -25.04 3.31 -6.39
C ARG A 12 -24.27 4.21 -7.36
N TRP A 13 -24.77 5.43 -7.53
CA TRP A 13 -24.14 6.48 -8.32
C TRP A 13 -22.77 6.71 -7.74
N TRP A 14 -21.78 6.73 -8.63
CA TRP A 14 -20.39 6.82 -8.23
C TRP A 14 -20.11 8.24 -7.72
N ASP A 15 -19.75 8.36 -6.44
CA ASP A 15 -19.42 9.63 -5.80
C ASP A 15 -18.03 10.12 -6.23
N TRP A 16 -17.95 10.64 -7.46
CA TRP A 16 -16.73 11.23 -8.01
C TRP A 16 -16.07 12.28 -7.11
N PRO A 17 -16.81 13.18 -6.42
CA PRO A 17 -16.19 14.14 -5.49
C PRO A 17 -15.46 13.44 -4.34
N ALA A 18 -16.06 12.38 -3.78
CA ALA A 18 -15.44 11.61 -2.71
C ALA A 18 -14.18 10.88 -3.18
N ALA A 19 -14.19 10.33 -4.41
CA ALA A 19 -13.02 9.68 -5.00
C ALA A 19 -11.86 10.67 -5.21
N ILE A 20 -12.15 11.88 -5.70
CA ILE A 20 -11.13 12.93 -5.89
C ILE A 20 -10.56 13.38 -4.55
N LEU A 21 -11.42 13.59 -3.55
CA LEU A 21 -10.98 13.95 -2.19
C LEU A 21 -10.11 12.86 -1.57
N LEU A 22 -10.43 11.58 -1.78
CA LEU A 22 -9.61 10.46 -1.32
C LEU A 22 -8.23 10.47 -1.97
N ILE A 23 -8.15 10.65 -3.30
CA ILE A 23 -6.88 10.76 -4.02
C ILE A 23 -6.07 11.93 -3.49
N ALA A 24 -6.70 13.11 -3.33
CA ALA A 24 -6.02 14.30 -2.83
C ALA A 24 -5.50 14.12 -1.40
N ALA A 25 -6.31 13.54 -0.50
CA ALA A 25 -5.91 13.27 0.88
C ALA A 25 -4.70 12.34 0.95
N ILE A 26 -4.70 11.27 0.15
CA ILE A 26 -3.59 10.30 0.12
C ILE A 26 -2.34 10.92 -0.51
N TYR A 27 -2.50 11.72 -1.57
CA TYR A 27 -1.38 12.43 -2.18
C TYR A 27 -0.75 13.45 -1.22
N VAL A 28 -1.56 14.21 -0.48
CA VAL A 28 -1.07 15.15 0.54
C VAL A 28 -0.38 14.42 1.69
N ALA A 29 -0.92 13.29 2.15
CA ALA A 29 -0.27 12.48 3.18
C ALA A 29 1.10 11.95 2.72
N ALA A 30 1.16 11.40 1.50
CA ALA A 30 2.41 10.89 0.92
C ALA A 30 3.43 12.00 0.64
N SER A 31 2.99 13.16 0.14
CA SER A 31 3.89 14.29 -0.11
C SER A 31 4.42 14.90 1.18
N ARG A 32 3.60 14.98 2.24
CA ARG A 32 4.04 15.39 3.58
C ARG A 32 5.05 14.42 4.17
N LEU A 33 4.87 13.12 3.95
CA LEU A 33 5.87 12.12 4.35
C LEU A 33 7.18 12.37 3.59
N ASN A 34 7.14 12.49 2.26
CA ASN A 34 8.33 12.74 1.44
C ASN A 34 9.05 14.05 1.80
N ALA A 35 8.30 15.12 2.11
CA ALA A 35 8.85 16.42 2.49
C ALA A 35 9.57 16.45 3.85
N THR A 36 9.52 15.35 4.62
CA THR A 36 10.33 15.23 5.84
C THR A 36 11.78 14.84 5.56
N ASP A 37 12.12 14.46 4.31
CA ASP A 37 13.45 13.96 3.89
C ASP A 37 14.04 12.94 4.87
N TRP A 38 13.16 12.17 5.53
CA TRP A 38 13.55 11.37 6.69
C TRP A 38 14.40 10.18 6.27
N THR A 39 14.07 9.56 5.13
CA THR A 39 14.85 8.47 4.52
C THR A 39 14.89 8.59 2.99
N ASN A 40 15.97 8.09 2.38
CA ASN A 40 16.11 8.08 0.92
C ASN A 40 15.03 7.16 0.30
N GLU A 41 14.57 7.46 -0.92
CA GLU A 41 13.58 6.66 -1.68
C GLU A 41 12.11 6.75 -1.19
N LEU A 42 11.75 7.76 -0.38
CA LEU A 42 10.34 7.98 0.05
C LEU A 42 9.35 8.23 -1.11
N SER A 43 9.86 8.57 -2.29
CA SER A 43 9.07 8.66 -3.53
C SER A 43 8.43 7.32 -3.93
N LEU A 44 9.00 6.19 -3.48
CA LEU A 44 8.40 4.86 -3.67
C LEU A 44 7.06 4.74 -2.93
N VAL A 45 6.96 5.29 -1.72
CA VAL A 45 5.71 5.30 -0.94
C VAL A 45 4.64 6.11 -1.68
N GLN A 46 5.01 7.25 -2.26
CA GLN A 46 4.11 8.07 -3.06
C GLN A 46 3.59 7.31 -4.30
N THR A 47 4.47 6.55 -4.97
CA THR A 47 4.11 5.73 -6.13
C THR A 47 3.15 4.61 -5.76
N VAL A 48 3.43 3.87 -4.67
CA VAL A 48 2.57 2.79 -4.18
C VAL A 48 1.22 3.33 -3.73
N ALA A 49 1.19 4.44 -3.02
CA ALA A 49 -0.03 5.07 -2.55
C ALA A 49 -0.93 5.48 -3.73
N PHE A 50 -0.36 6.11 -4.75
CA PHE A 50 -1.11 6.52 -5.94
C PHE A 50 -1.75 5.32 -6.66
N TRP A 51 -0.96 4.29 -6.97
CA TRP A 51 -1.47 3.08 -7.64
C TRP A 51 -2.43 2.28 -6.77
N GLY A 52 -2.19 2.24 -5.47
CA GLY A 52 -3.06 1.58 -4.49
C GLY A 52 -4.45 2.20 -4.45
N VAL A 53 -4.57 3.53 -4.54
CA VAL A 53 -5.87 4.21 -4.60
C VAL A 53 -6.61 3.90 -5.87
N ILE A 54 -5.94 3.92 -7.01
CA ILE A 54 -6.56 3.58 -8.31
C ILE A 54 -7.05 2.13 -8.28
N ALA A 55 -6.22 1.19 -7.83
CA ALA A 55 -6.58 -0.21 -7.71
C ALA A 55 -7.73 -0.44 -6.72
N GLY A 56 -7.71 0.25 -5.57
CA GLY A 56 -8.76 0.19 -4.56
C GLY A 56 -10.11 0.71 -5.07
N LEU A 57 -10.10 1.83 -5.82
CA LEU A 57 -11.29 2.35 -6.48
C LEU A 57 -11.79 1.39 -7.57
N ALA A 58 -10.91 0.83 -8.40
CA ALA A 58 -11.29 -0.14 -9.42
C ALA A 58 -11.92 -1.41 -8.80
N LEU A 59 -11.35 -1.91 -7.70
CA LEU A 59 -11.91 -3.04 -6.95
C LEU A 59 -13.24 -2.69 -6.28
N GLY A 60 -13.39 -1.49 -5.72
CA GLY A 60 -14.63 -1.01 -5.11
C GLY A 60 -15.79 -0.83 -6.11
N LYS A 61 -15.47 -0.54 -7.37
CA LYS A 61 -16.43 -0.52 -8.49
C LYS A 61 -16.81 -1.93 -8.96
N SER A 62 -15.97 -2.93 -8.71
CA SER A 62 -16.18 -4.27 -9.23
C SER A 62 -17.43 -4.93 -8.64
N THR A 63 -18.05 -5.82 -9.41
CA THR A 63 -19.22 -6.63 -9.03
C THR A 63 -18.86 -7.81 -8.12
N PHE A 64 -17.58 -7.98 -7.78
CA PHE A 64 -17.11 -9.07 -6.92
C PHE A 64 -17.65 -8.94 -5.49
N SER A 65 -17.77 -10.09 -4.81
CA SER A 65 -18.14 -10.13 -3.40
C SER A 65 -17.13 -9.36 -2.54
N ALA A 66 -17.60 -8.74 -1.45
CA ALA A 66 -16.73 -7.96 -0.57
C ALA A 66 -15.56 -8.78 0.01
N GLY A 67 -15.75 -10.09 0.22
CA GLY A 67 -14.69 -11.00 0.65
C GLY A 67 -13.61 -11.20 -0.42
N THR A 68 -14.02 -11.43 -1.67
CA THR A 68 -13.10 -11.58 -2.81
C THR A 68 -12.27 -10.32 -3.03
N VAL A 69 -12.90 -9.15 -2.95
CA VAL A 69 -12.21 -7.85 -3.08
C VAL A 69 -11.17 -7.66 -1.98
N ARG A 70 -11.51 -7.96 -0.72
CA ARG A 70 -10.54 -7.87 0.39
C ARG A 70 -9.37 -8.82 0.22
N PHE A 71 -9.64 -10.05 -0.21
CA PHE A 71 -8.59 -11.04 -0.47
C PHE A 71 -7.63 -10.57 -1.57
N PHE A 72 -8.16 -10.10 -2.71
CA PHE A 72 -7.33 -9.56 -3.77
C PHE A 72 -6.54 -8.32 -3.33
N ALA A 73 -7.18 -7.38 -2.63
CA ALA A 73 -6.49 -6.20 -2.11
C ALA A 73 -5.33 -6.58 -1.18
N PHE A 74 -5.52 -7.59 -0.33
CA PHE A 74 -4.48 -8.08 0.57
C PHE A 74 -3.32 -8.74 -0.20
N VAL A 75 -3.62 -9.68 -1.11
CA VAL A 75 -2.59 -10.42 -1.86
C VAL A 75 -1.80 -9.49 -2.77
N TYR A 76 -2.47 -8.61 -3.53
CA TYR A 76 -1.80 -7.65 -4.40
C TYR A 76 -1.04 -6.60 -3.60
N GLY A 77 -1.60 -6.12 -2.49
CA GLY A 77 -0.92 -5.17 -1.60
C GLY A 77 0.37 -5.76 -1.03
N ALA A 78 0.31 -6.97 -0.48
CA ALA A 78 1.49 -7.67 0.04
C ALA A 78 2.55 -7.84 -1.06
N PHE A 79 2.16 -8.34 -2.23
CA PHE A 79 3.08 -8.53 -3.35
C PHE A 79 3.78 -7.23 -3.78
N VAL A 80 3.02 -6.14 -3.93
CA VAL A 80 3.56 -4.84 -4.34
C VAL A 80 4.54 -4.28 -3.30
N ILE A 81 4.23 -4.43 -2.01
CA ILE A 81 5.13 -3.99 -0.93
C ILE A 81 6.46 -4.74 -0.99
N PHE A 82 6.43 -6.08 -1.02
CA PHE A 82 7.67 -6.89 -1.10
C PHE A 82 8.48 -6.59 -2.36
N TRP A 83 7.79 -6.43 -3.50
CA TRP A 83 8.43 -6.05 -4.75
C TRP A 83 9.12 -4.69 -4.64
N GLN A 84 8.45 -3.69 -4.07
CA GLN A 84 9.00 -2.33 -3.92
C GLN A 84 10.20 -2.25 -2.98
N VAL A 85 10.16 -2.95 -1.86
CA VAL A 85 11.32 -3.00 -0.96
C VAL A 85 12.51 -3.64 -1.69
N GLY A 86 12.28 -4.61 -2.59
CA GLY A 86 13.38 -5.29 -3.27
C GLY A 86 14.00 -4.53 -4.42
N ILE A 87 13.31 -3.54 -5.00
CA ILE A 87 13.94 -2.66 -6.01
C ILE A 87 14.90 -1.64 -5.39
N THR A 88 14.84 -1.41 -4.07
CA THR A 88 15.82 -0.54 -3.37
C THR A 88 17.23 -1.15 -3.30
N TYR A 89 17.36 -2.45 -3.59
CA TYR A 89 18.67 -3.12 -3.66
C TYR A 89 19.30 -2.98 -5.04
N GLY A 90 20.60 -2.66 -5.06
CA GLY A 90 21.39 -2.37 -6.26
C GLY A 90 21.27 -3.41 -7.39
N GLN A 91 21.43 -2.93 -8.64
CA GLN A 91 21.39 -3.77 -9.83
C GLN A 91 22.54 -4.79 -9.82
N GLY A 92 22.23 -6.08 -9.99
CA GLY A 92 23.21 -7.18 -10.05
C GLY A 92 23.08 -8.26 -8.97
N VAL A 93 22.25 -8.05 -7.94
CA VAL A 93 21.99 -9.04 -6.87
C VAL A 93 20.77 -9.91 -7.23
N LEU A 94 20.88 -11.24 -7.09
CA LEU A 94 19.77 -12.16 -7.34
C LEU A 94 18.59 -11.88 -6.40
N TRP A 95 17.36 -12.09 -6.87
CA TRP A 95 16.17 -11.83 -6.06
C TRP A 95 16.14 -12.64 -4.75
N SER A 96 16.65 -13.89 -4.78
CA SER A 96 16.82 -14.72 -3.58
C SER A 96 17.77 -14.09 -2.57
N GLU A 97 18.89 -13.53 -3.03
CA GLU A 97 19.86 -12.84 -2.18
C GLU A 97 19.29 -11.55 -1.60
N ARG A 98 18.45 -10.84 -2.35
CA ARG A 98 17.71 -9.66 -1.84
C ARG A 98 16.78 -10.04 -0.69
N MET A 99 16.01 -11.12 -0.85
CA MET A 99 15.10 -11.61 0.21
C MET A 99 15.86 -12.06 1.46
N ILE A 100 16.98 -12.77 1.29
CA ILE A 100 17.85 -13.18 2.40
C ILE A 100 18.45 -11.96 3.11
N SER A 101 18.97 -10.99 2.35
CA SER A 101 19.55 -9.75 2.88
C SER A 101 18.53 -8.94 3.68
N MET A 102 17.30 -8.80 3.18
CA MET A 102 16.20 -8.18 3.93
C MET A 102 15.86 -8.92 5.21
N GLY A 103 15.73 -10.25 5.16
CA GLY A 103 15.46 -11.05 6.34
C GLY A 103 16.53 -10.89 7.40
N ASN A 104 17.81 -10.86 6.98
CA ASN A 104 18.93 -10.65 7.88
C ASN A 104 18.92 -9.25 8.51
N ARG A 105 18.62 -8.20 7.73
CA ARG A 105 18.48 -6.84 8.25
C ARG A 105 17.32 -6.72 9.25
N MET A 106 16.17 -7.34 8.97
CA MET A 106 15.05 -7.38 9.92
C MET A 106 15.44 -8.04 11.25
N LEU A 107 16.15 -9.17 11.21
CA LEU A 107 16.62 -9.85 12.42
C LEU A 107 17.61 -8.99 13.22
N ILE A 108 18.53 -8.31 12.54
CA ILE A 108 19.49 -7.40 13.17
C ILE A 108 18.77 -6.22 13.84
N ILE A 109 17.77 -5.64 13.18
CA ILE A 109 17.03 -4.52 13.77
C ILE A 109 16.18 -4.98 14.97
N LEU A 110 15.52 -6.14 14.89
CA LEU A 110 14.80 -6.70 16.03
C LEU A 110 15.75 -6.92 17.22
N ASP A 111 16.94 -7.48 16.97
CA ASP A 111 17.98 -7.64 17.99
C ASP A 111 18.44 -6.28 18.58
N GLN A 112 18.66 -5.26 17.74
CA GLN A 112 18.99 -3.91 18.20
C GLN A 112 17.89 -3.28 19.06
N ILE A 113 16.62 -3.47 18.71
CA ILE A 113 15.46 -3.01 19.48
C ILE A 113 15.41 -3.70 20.85
N PHE A 114 15.58 -5.03 20.88
CA PHE A 114 15.62 -5.79 22.15
C PHE A 114 16.81 -5.40 23.03
N GLN A 115 17.93 -5.03 22.42
CA GLN A 115 19.13 -4.56 23.13
C GLN A 115 19.13 -3.06 23.45
N GLN A 116 18.03 -2.34 23.16
CA GLN A 116 17.91 -0.88 23.34
C GLN A 116 19.04 -0.08 22.67
N LYS A 117 19.59 -0.61 21.56
CA LYS A 117 20.61 0.06 20.76
C LYS A 117 19.96 1.00 19.76
N PRO A 118 20.60 2.14 19.42
CA PRO A 118 20.12 3.00 18.36
C PRO A 118 20.11 2.23 17.04
N VAL A 119 18.93 2.16 16.40
CA VAL A 119 18.75 1.52 15.11
C VAL A 119 19.33 2.43 14.04
N THR A 120 20.42 2.00 13.41
CA THR A 120 21.10 2.76 12.34
C THR A 120 20.56 2.45 10.95
N ASP A 121 19.67 1.45 10.85
CA ASP A 121 19.13 0.95 9.59
C ASP A 121 17.68 1.44 9.41
N ASN A 122 17.44 2.14 8.31
CA ASN A 122 16.16 2.75 7.97
C ASN A 122 15.13 1.76 7.37
N LEU A 123 15.34 0.44 7.46
CA LEU A 123 14.42 -0.53 6.83
C LEU A 123 12.96 -0.41 7.30
N PHE A 124 12.71 0.05 8.53
CA PHE A 124 11.35 0.23 9.08
C PHE A 124 10.77 1.64 8.90
N PHE A 125 11.50 2.55 8.25
CA PHE A 125 11.24 3.98 8.33
C PHE A 125 11.36 4.69 6.99
#